data_AF-A0A383ABU1-F1
#
_entry.id   AF-A0A383ABU1-F1
#
_cell.length_a   1.000
_cell.length_b   1.000
_cell.length_c   1.000
_cell.angle_alpha   90.00
_cell.angle_beta   90.00
_cell.angle_gamma   90.00
#
_symmetry.space_group_name_H-M   'P 1'
#
loop_
_entity.id
_entity.type
_entity.pdbx_description
1 polymer ?
#
loop_
_entity_poly.entity_id
_entity_poly.type
_entity_poly.pdbx_seq_one_letter_code
_entity_poly.pdbx_strand_id
1 'polypeptide(L)'
;MQNDTRTGVIIMGSAGRDFHNFNVVFRNDPLTRVVAFTAAQIPDITSIESAYDVYPHMDAEVSAVGYNPEQLADLDAALQAADADLVLYATPVNLGQLINADKPMVAVEYELQEKGCELETILADFDYYKLAGG
;
A
#
# COMPACT_ATOMS: atom_id res chain seq x y z
N MET A 1 -25.27 -9.52 13.75
CA MET A 1 -24.15 -8.81 13.10
C MET A 1 -24.74 -7.52 12.55
N GLN A 2 -24.23 -6.36 12.97
CA GLN A 2 -24.56 -5.13 12.24
C GLN A 2 -23.83 -5.24 10.90
N ASN A 3 -24.57 -5.18 9.78
CA ASN A 3 -23.92 -5.09 8.47
C ASN A 3 -23.22 -3.74 8.43
N ASP A 4 -21.90 -3.77 8.42
CA ASP A 4 -21.11 -2.59 8.10
C ASP A 4 -21.47 -2.18 6.67
N THR A 5 -22.00 -0.97 6.50
CA THR A 5 -22.45 -0.45 5.20
C THR A 5 -21.34 0.28 4.46
N ARG A 6 -20.15 0.38 5.04
CA ARG A 6 -18.98 1.02 4.43
C ARG A 6 -18.39 0.13 3.35
N THR A 7 -17.88 0.74 2.29
CA THR A 7 -17.18 0.04 1.21
C THR A 7 -15.85 -0.52 1.73
N GLY A 8 -15.66 -1.83 1.64
CA GLY A 8 -14.41 -2.51 1.97
C GLY A 8 -13.37 -2.32 0.87
N VAL A 9 -12.21 -1.76 1.19
CA VAL A 9 -11.17 -1.45 0.22
C VAL A 9 -9.85 -2.10 0.63
N ILE A 10 -9.20 -2.81 -0.30
CA ILE A 10 -7.80 -3.23 -0.16
C ILE A 10 -6.94 -2.19 -0.87
N ILE A 11 -5.88 -1.71 -0.22
CA ILE A 11 -4.93 -0.73 -0.79
C ILE A 11 -3.56 -1.40 -0.93
N MET A 12 -3.15 -1.60 -2.18
CA MET A 12 -1.84 -2.13 -2.53
C MET A 12 -0.96 -1.02 -3.10
N GLY A 13 0.33 -1.05 -2.84
CA GLY A 13 1.24 0.00 -3.26
C GLY A 13 2.69 -0.34 -2.95
N SER A 14 3.59 0.17 -3.78
CA SER A 14 5.03 0.08 -3.53
C SER A 14 5.58 1.42 -3.08
N ALA A 15 6.72 1.41 -2.37
CA ALA A 15 7.40 2.64 -1.92
C ALA A 15 6.50 3.56 -1.06
N GLY A 16 5.61 2.97 -0.24
CA GLY A 16 4.72 3.70 0.68
C GLY A 16 3.53 4.38 0.00
N ARG A 17 3.28 4.14 -1.29
CA ARG A 17 2.13 4.71 -2.02
C ARG A 17 0.78 4.26 -1.47
N ASP A 18 0.72 3.07 -0.89
CA ASP A 18 -0.43 2.55 -0.18
C ASP A 18 -0.75 3.38 1.08
N PHE A 19 0.23 3.61 1.94
CA PHE A 19 0.10 4.50 3.10
C PHE A 19 -0.20 5.94 2.70
N HIS A 20 0.37 6.43 1.60
CA HIS A 20 0.07 7.76 1.10
C HIS A 20 -1.41 7.88 0.67
N ASN A 21 -1.89 6.93 -0.15
CA ASN A 21 -3.29 6.88 -0.58
C ASN A 21 -4.23 6.82 0.63
N PHE A 22 -3.89 5.99 1.62
CA PHE A 22 -4.64 5.91 2.87
C PHE A 22 -4.69 7.25 3.61
N ASN A 23 -3.54 7.84 3.90
CA ASN A 23 -3.48 9.05 4.72
C ASN A 23 -4.16 10.25 4.07
N VAL A 24 -4.12 10.34 2.74
CA VAL A 24 -4.67 11.48 1.99
C VAL A 24 -6.15 11.30 1.65
N VAL A 25 -6.59 10.08 1.34
CA VAL A 25 -7.95 9.83 0.82
C VAL A 25 -8.83 9.11 1.84
N PHE A 26 -8.36 8.01 2.42
CA PHE A 26 -9.21 7.06 3.15
C PHE A 26 -9.22 7.27 4.66
N ARG A 27 -8.21 7.92 5.24
CA ARG A 27 -8.01 8.04 6.69
C ARG A 27 -9.20 8.63 7.44
N ASN A 28 -9.85 9.61 6.84
CA ASN A 28 -10.99 10.31 7.44
C ASN A 28 -12.27 10.11 6.62
N ASP A 29 -12.30 9.11 5.72
CA ASP A 29 -13.48 8.82 4.92
C ASP A 29 -14.45 7.92 5.71
N PRO A 30 -15.62 8.43 6.13
CA PRO A 30 -16.57 7.64 6.90
C PRO A 30 -17.29 6.58 6.06
N LEU A 31 -17.19 6.64 4.72
CA LEU A 31 -17.86 5.72 3.81
C LEU A 31 -17.03 4.48 3.49
N THR A 32 -15.74 4.49 3.84
CA THR A 32 -14.80 3.43 3.50
C THR A 32 -14.29 2.72 4.74
N ARG A 33 -14.09 1.41 4.62
CA ARG A 33 -13.34 0.58 5.57
C ARG A 33 -12.14 0.02 4.83
N VAL A 34 -10.92 0.33 5.30
CA VAL A 34 -9.71 -0.20 4.67
C VAL A 34 -9.42 -1.59 5.24
N VAL A 35 -9.72 -2.60 4.44
CA VAL A 35 -9.70 -4.01 4.84
C VAL A 35 -8.26 -4.51 4.90
N ALA A 36 -7.42 -4.13 3.96
CA ALA A 36 -6.02 -4.54 3.98
C ALA A 36 -5.07 -3.57 3.28
N PHE A 37 -3.80 -3.64 3.68
CA PHE A 37 -2.66 -2.96 3.04
C PHE A 37 -1.67 -3.96 2.44
N THR A 38 -0.91 -3.55 1.44
CA THR A 38 0.36 -4.25 1.17
C THR A 38 1.29 -4.12 2.39
N ALA A 39 1.90 -5.23 2.79
CA ALA A 39 2.98 -5.25 3.76
C ALA A 39 4.23 -4.62 3.12
N ALA A 40 4.33 -3.30 3.12
CA ALA A 40 5.65 -2.71 3.19
C ALA A 40 6.21 -3.09 4.56
N GLN A 41 7.47 -3.53 4.68
CA GLN A 41 8.10 -3.56 6.00
C GLN A 41 8.05 -2.14 6.57
N ILE A 42 7.11 -1.87 7.47
CA ILE A 42 6.98 -0.56 8.12
C ILE A 42 8.11 -0.50 9.14
N PRO A 43 9.08 0.44 9.01
CA PRO A 43 10.08 0.64 10.06
C PRO A 43 9.36 0.96 11.37
N ASP A 44 9.75 0.31 12.46
CA ASP A 44 9.20 0.43 13.82
C ASP A 44 7.85 -0.26 14.12
N ILE A 45 7.25 -1.01 13.18
CA ILE A 45 6.12 -1.91 13.48
C ILE A 45 6.64 -3.35 13.47
N THR A 46 6.76 -3.94 14.65
CA THR A 46 7.33 -5.28 14.85
C THR A 46 6.30 -6.41 14.74
N SER A 47 5.00 -6.07 14.75
CA SER A 47 3.91 -7.01 14.51
C SER A 47 2.62 -6.32 14.06
N ILE A 48 1.77 -7.05 13.34
CA ILE A 48 0.45 -6.62 12.87
C ILE A 48 -0.44 -6.12 14.03
N GLU A 49 -0.35 -6.74 15.22
CA GLU A 49 -1.05 -6.30 16.43
C GLU A 49 -0.69 -4.86 16.83
N SER A 50 0.58 -4.45 16.71
CA SER A 50 1.01 -3.08 17.05
C SER A 50 0.55 -2.03 16.02
N ALA A 51 0.29 -2.45 14.77
CA ALA A 51 -0.29 -1.57 13.76
C ALA A 51 -1.76 -1.26 14.03
N TYR A 52 -2.53 -2.24 14.53
CA TYR A 52 -3.94 -2.04 14.87
C TYR A 52 -4.17 -1.08 16.04
N ASP A 53 -3.23 -1.01 16.98
CA ASP A 53 -3.29 -0.02 18.08
C ASP A 53 -3.11 1.43 17.57
N VAL A 54 -2.35 1.62 16.48
CA VAL A 54 -2.11 2.93 15.85
C VAL A 54 -3.17 3.23 14.78
N TYR A 55 -3.68 2.19 14.10
CA TYR A 55 -4.62 2.25 12.98
C TYR A 55 -5.80 1.29 13.20
N PRO A 56 -6.76 1.64 14.08
CA PRO A 56 -7.85 0.74 14.50
C PRO A 56 -8.89 0.41 13.40
N HIS A 57 -8.65 0.83 12.16
CA HIS A 57 -9.51 0.61 11.00
C HIS A 57 -8.82 -0.25 9.92
N MET A 58 -7.64 -0.80 10.20
CA MET A 58 -6.99 -1.82 9.38
C MET A 58 -7.47 -3.21 9.84
N ASP A 59 -7.80 -4.12 8.91
CA ASP A 59 -8.24 -5.49 9.24
C ASP A 59 -7.25 -6.60 8.82
N ALA A 60 -6.34 -6.39 7.86
CA ALA A 60 -5.34 -7.38 7.42
C ALA A 60 -4.13 -6.77 6.66
N GLU A 61 -3.07 -7.56 6.51
CA GLU A 61 -1.85 -7.21 5.75
C GLU A 61 -1.63 -8.23 4.61
N VAL A 62 -1.28 -7.74 3.41
CA VAL A 62 -1.01 -8.54 2.20
C VAL A 62 0.48 -8.44 1.89
N SER A 63 1.24 -9.51 2.09
CA SER A 63 2.70 -9.50 1.93
C SER A 63 3.17 -8.89 0.60
N ALA A 64 4.18 -8.00 0.60
CA ALA A 64 4.85 -7.52 -0.62
C ALA A 64 5.76 -8.63 -1.16
N VAL A 65 5.17 -9.64 -1.79
CA VAL A 65 5.87 -10.77 -2.40
C VAL A 65 6.33 -10.45 -3.83
N GLY A 66 7.32 -11.19 -4.31
CA GLY A 66 7.63 -11.24 -5.74
C GLY A 66 6.45 -11.78 -6.56
N TYR A 67 6.60 -11.81 -7.89
CA TYR A 67 5.52 -12.22 -8.81
C TYR A 67 5.76 -13.60 -9.43
N ASN A 68 6.35 -14.53 -8.68
CA ASN A 68 6.44 -15.91 -9.16
C ASN A 68 5.04 -16.59 -9.09
N PRO A 69 4.82 -17.72 -9.78
CA PRO A 69 3.49 -18.34 -9.85
C PRO A 69 2.88 -18.73 -8.50
N GLU A 70 3.70 -19.17 -7.53
CA GLU A 70 3.24 -19.55 -6.19
C GLU A 70 2.81 -18.31 -5.40
N GLN A 71 3.60 -17.24 -5.46
CA GLN A 71 3.31 -15.96 -4.83
C GLN A 71 2.07 -15.28 -5.40
N LEU A 72 1.86 -15.36 -6.72
CA LEU A 72 0.65 -14.85 -7.36
C LEU A 72 -0.60 -15.63 -6.93
N ALA A 73 -0.50 -16.96 -6.79
CA ALA A 73 -1.59 -17.78 -6.29
C ALA A 73 -1.93 -17.47 -4.82
N ASP A 74 -0.92 -17.27 -3.97
CA ASP A 74 -1.12 -16.86 -2.58
C ASP A 74 -1.78 -15.47 -2.49
N LEU A 75 -1.33 -14.53 -3.34
CA LEU A 75 -1.92 -13.20 -3.43
C LEU A 75 -3.39 -13.27 -3.86
N ASP A 76 -3.71 -14.04 -4.91
CA ASP A 76 -5.09 -14.26 -5.36
C ASP A 76 -5.96 -14.83 -4.22
N ALA A 77 -5.47 -15.85 -3.52
CA ALA A 77 -6.20 -16.45 -2.40
C ALA A 77 -6.45 -15.47 -1.25
N ALA A 78 -5.46 -14.63 -0.92
CA ALA A 78 -5.58 -13.59 0.10
C ALA A 78 -6.60 -12.51 -0.30
N LEU A 79 -6.53 -12.04 -1.55
CA LEU A 79 -7.48 -11.07 -2.09
C LEU A 79 -8.90 -11.62 -2.09
N GLN A 80 -9.09 -12.92 -2.38
CA GLN A 80 -10.40 -13.56 -2.38
C GLN A 80 -10.97 -13.79 -0.99
N ALA A 81 -10.12 -14.12 -0.01
CA ALA A 81 -10.52 -14.33 1.38
C ALA A 81 -10.87 -13.03 2.13
N ALA A 82 -10.30 -11.90 1.71
CA ALA A 82 -10.59 -10.60 2.32
C ALA A 82 -12.07 -10.21 2.10
N ASP A 83 -12.71 -9.57 3.06
CA ASP A 83 -14.08 -9.05 2.91
C ASP A 83 -14.03 -7.63 2.34
N ALA A 84 -13.76 -7.52 1.03
CA ALA A 84 -13.55 -6.24 0.36
C ALA A 84 -14.32 -6.17 -0.96
N ASP A 85 -14.84 -4.98 -1.27
CA ASP A 85 -15.59 -4.68 -2.49
C ASP A 85 -14.68 -4.33 -3.67
N LEU A 86 -13.47 -3.81 -3.42
CA LEU A 86 -12.51 -3.45 -4.46
C LEU A 86 -11.05 -3.48 -4.00
N VAL A 87 -10.14 -3.55 -4.97
CA VAL A 87 -8.68 -3.47 -4.79
C VAL A 87 -8.16 -2.22 -5.50
N LEU A 88 -7.56 -1.30 -4.74
CA LEU A 88 -6.77 -0.19 -5.29
C LEU A 88 -5.31 -0.61 -5.32
N TYR A 89 -4.60 -0.36 -6.42
CA TYR A 89 -3.17 -0.62 -6.49
C TYR A 89 -2.37 0.54 -7.07
N ALA A 90 -1.26 0.89 -6.42
CA ALA A 90 -0.34 1.95 -6.79
C ALA A 90 1.10 1.40 -6.91
N THR A 91 1.27 0.44 -7.83
CA THR A 91 2.52 -0.28 -8.08
C THR A 91 3.03 0.01 -9.50
N PRO A 92 4.35 0.03 -9.77
CA PRO A 92 4.91 0.19 -11.12
C PRO A 92 4.47 -0.92 -12.08
N VAL A 93 4.23 -2.11 -11.54
CA VAL A 93 3.74 -3.26 -12.31
C VAL A 93 2.22 -3.24 -12.31
N ASN A 94 1.62 -3.55 -13.45
CA ASN A 94 0.17 -3.63 -13.58
C ASN A 94 -0.33 -4.96 -12.97
N LEU A 95 -0.77 -4.93 -11.71
CA LEU A 95 -1.28 -6.12 -11.01
C LEU A 95 -2.48 -6.73 -11.72
N GLY A 96 -3.35 -5.93 -12.33
CA GLY A 96 -4.50 -6.44 -13.08
C GLY A 96 -4.16 -7.31 -14.30
N GLN A 97 -2.88 -7.36 -14.71
CA GLN A 97 -2.41 -8.30 -15.74
C GLN A 97 -1.73 -9.56 -15.17
N LEU A 98 -1.45 -9.57 -13.86
CA LEU A 98 -0.71 -10.64 -13.18
C LEU A 98 -1.59 -11.51 -12.31
N ILE A 99 -2.66 -10.93 -11.76
CA ILE A 99 -3.59 -11.61 -10.86
C ILE A 99 -5.00 -11.57 -11.43
N ASN A 100 -5.80 -12.56 -11.04
CA ASN A 100 -7.17 -12.69 -11.50
C ASN A 100 -8.10 -12.54 -10.30
N ALA A 101 -8.20 -11.32 -9.79
CA ALA A 101 -9.11 -11.01 -8.71
C ALA A 101 -10.56 -10.97 -9.23
N ASP A 102 -11.45 -11.74 -8.61
CA ASP A 102 -12.90 -11.65 -8.84
C ASP A 102 -13.51 -10.30 -8.38
N LYS A 103 -12.67 -9.41 -7.85
CA LYS A 103 -13.02 -8.09 -7.33
C LYS A 103 -12.57 -7.00 -8.28
N PRO A 104 -13.37 -5.92 -8.44
CA PRO A 104 -12.94 -4.74 -9.18
C PRO A 104 -11.55 -4.26 -8.74
N MET A 105 -10.65 -4.10 -9.72
CA MET A 105 -9.31 -3.58 -9.52
C MET A 105 -9.16 -2.19 -10.14
N VAL A 106 -8.57 -1.26 -9.39
CA VAL A 106 -8.38 0.13 -9.82
C VAL A 106 -6.91 0.52 -9.67
N ALA A 107 -6.27 0.89 -10.78
CA ALA A 107 -4.92 1.46 -10.77
C ALA A 107 -4.95 2.91 -10.29
N VAL A 108 -4.06 3.27 -9.37
CA VAL A 108 -3.87 4.63 -8.88
C VAL A 108 -2.51 5.13 -9.32
N GLU A 109 -2.52 6.10 -10.23
CA GLU A 109 -1.33 6.74 -10.77
C GLU A 109 -1.28 8.21 -10.35
N TYR A 110 -0.14 8.64 -9.81
CA TYR A 110 0.15 10.04 -9.51
C TYR A 110 1.67 10.26 -9.41
N GLU A 111 2.07 11.48 -9.71
CA GLU A 111 3.44 11.96 -9.49
C GLU A 111 3.53 12.65 -8.14
N LEU A 112 4.57 12.33 -7.38
CA LEU A 112 4.89 13.03 -6.13
C LEU A 112 5.67 14.29 -6.49
N GLN A 113 5.18 15.44 -6.04
CA GLN A 113 5.90 16.71 -6.14
C GLN A 113 6.61 17.01 -4.83
N GLU A 114 7.91 17.28 -4.90
CA GLU A 114 8.70 17.71 -3.75
C GLU A 114 8.21 19.09 -3.25
N LYS A 115 8.13 19.25 -1.93
CA LYS A 115 7.77 20.53 -1.29
C LYS A 115 8.92 21.02 -0.44
N GLY A 116 9.51 22.16 -0.82
CA GLY A 116 10.62 22.78 -0.09
C GLY A 116 11.85 22.91 -0.98
N CYS A 117 13.00 22.41 -0.50
CA CYS A 117 14.18 22.26 -1.33
C CYS A 117 14.11 20.96 -2.13
N GLU A 118 14.60 21.01 -3.37
CA GLU A 118 14.73 19.83 -4.22
C GLU A 118 15.72 18.84 -3.59
N LEU A 119 15.46 17.54 -3.69
CA LEU A 119 16.34 16.47 -3.21
C LEU A 119 17.76 16.61 -3.77
N GLU A 120 17.87 17.04 -5.03
CA GLU A 120 19.16 17.35 -5.66
C GLU A 120 19.95 18.40 -4.87
N THR A 121 19.27 19.41 -4.33
CA THR A 121 19.91 20.45 -3.50
C THR A 121 20.38 19.88 -2.16
N ILE A 122 19.57 19.04 -1.51
CA ILE A 122 19.95 18.37 -0.25
C ILE A 122 21.16 17.44 -0.47
N LEU A 123 21.16 16.69 -1.57
CA LEU A 123 22.23 15.77 -1.92
C LEU A 123 23.50 16.47 -2.41
N ALA A 124 23.40 17.71 -2.88
CA ALA A 124 24.56 18.55 -3.20
C ALA A 124 25.21 19.16 -1.95
N ASP A 125 24.41 19.48 -0.92
CA ASP A 125 24.90 19.92 0.39
C ASP A 125 25.55 18.77 1.19
N PHE A 126 25.06 17.54 1.01
CA PHE A 126 25.82 16.36 1.34
C PHE A 126 26.98 16.24 0.34
N ASP A 127 28.22 16.13 0.80
CA ASP A 127 29.37 15.93 -0.08
C ASP A 127 29.39 14.46 -0.61
N TYR A 128 28.29 14.06 -1.25
CA TYR A 128 28.01 12.70 -1.69
C TYR A 128 29.12 12.20 -2.61
N TYR A 129 29.65 13.07 -3.47
CA TYR A 129 30.76 12.75 -4.36
C TYR A 129 32.09 12.51 -3.63
N LYS A 130 32.33 13.12 -2.46
CA LYS A 130 33.49 12.76 -1.62
C LYS A 130 33.32 11.43 -0.90
N LEU A 131 32.09 11.05 -0.57
CA LEU A 131 31.79 9.81 0.15
C LEU A 131 31.67 8.60 -0.79
N ALA A 132 31.21 8.81 -2.02
CA ALA A 132 31.09 7.77 -3.05
C ALA A 132 32.42 7.40 -3.73
N GLY A 133 33.54 7.97 -3.28
CA GLY A 133 34.89 7.60 -3.72
C GLY A 133 35.20 8.01 -5.16
N GLY A 134 35.02 9.29 -5.48
CA GLY A 134 35.52 9.89 -6.73
C GLY A 134 37.00 9.64 -6.99
#